data_AF-A0A3A9END5-F1
#
_entry.id   AF-A0A3A9END5-F1
#
_cell.length_a   1.000
_cell.length_b   1.000
_cell.length_c   1.000
_cell.angle_alpha   90.00
_cell.angle_beta   90.00
_cell.angle_gamma   90.00
#
_symmetry.space_group_name_H-M   'P 1'
#
loop_
_entity.id
_entity.type
_entity.pdbx_description
1 polymer ?
#
loop_
_entity_poly.entity_id
_entity_poly.type
_entity_poly.pdbx_seq_one_letter_code
_entity_poly.pdbx_strand_id
1 'polypeptide(L)'
;MLDIKFVRENPEIVKENMKKKFQFNKLDLVDEVIELDKEKRSLQQKADVLRANRNKISKEIGSLMSQGKKEEAEIKKQKITADAQILEEMK
;
A
#
# COMPACT_ATOMS: atom_id res chain seq x y z
N MET A 1 -22.70 6.35 -5.74
CA MET A 1 -21.37 5.68 -5.70
C MET A 1 -21.57 4.34 -5.02
N LEU A 2 -21.15 3.24 -5.62
CA LEU A 2 -21.28 1.90 -5.04
C LEU A 2 -20.15 1.68 -4.03
N ASP A 3 -20.42 1.01 -2.91
CA ASP A 3 -19.39 0.70 -1.93
C ASP A 3 -18.44 -0.38 -2.47
N ILE A 4 -17.13 -0.08 -2.49
CA ILE A 4 -16.10 -1.01 -2.94
C ILE A 4 -16.04 -2.28 -2.08
N LYS A 5 -16.44 -2.21 -0.81
CA LYS A 5 -16.57 -3.39 0.05
C LYS A 5 -17.66 -4.31 -0.47
N PHE A 6 -18.81 -3.75 -0.84
CA PHE A 6 -19.91 -4.50 -1.40
C PHE A 6 -19.55 -5.17 -2.73
N VAL A 7 -18.82 -4.47 -3.60
CA VAL A 7 -18.33 -5.03 -4.87
C VAL A 7 -17.39 -6.21 -4.65
N ARG A 8 -16.54 -6.13 -3.62
CA ARG A 8 -15.60 -7.20 -3.26
C ARG A 8 -16.26 -8.40 -2.63
N GLU A 9 -17.23 -8.18 -1.75
CA GLU A 9 -17.94 -9.23 -1.03
C GLU A 9 -18.98 -9.93 -1.92
N ASN A 10 -19.61 -9.18 -2.83
CA ASN A 10 -20.72 -9.65 -3.65
C ASN A 10 -20.54 -9.33 -5.15
N PRO A 11 -19.43 -9.71 -5.80
CA PRO A 11 -19.16 -9.38 -7.20
C PRO A 11 -20.24 -9.92 -8.16
N GLU A 12 -20.75 -11.13 -7.90
CA GLU A 12 -21.79 -11.76 -8.70
C GLU A 12 -23.11 -10.97 -8.67
N ILE A 13 -23.51 -10.47 -7.48
CA ILE A 13 -24.73 -9.65 -7.33
C ILE A 13 -24.59 -8.34 -8.11
N VAL A 14 -23.39 -7.74 -8.12
CA VAL A 14 -23.11 -6.53 -8.89
C VAL A 14 -23.19 -6.83 -10.38
N LYS A 15 -22.54 -7.90 -10.86
CA LYS A 15 -22.60 -8.33 -12.27
C LYS A 15 -24.02 -8.65 -12.72
N GLU A 16 -24.80 -9.36 -11.92
CA GLU A 16 -26.19 -9.71 -12.24
C GLU A 16 -27.08 -8.45 -12.34
N ASN A 17 -26.92 -7.50 -11.42
CA ASN A 17 -27.63 -6.21 -11.50
C ASN A 17 -27.22 -5.39 -12.73
N MET A 18 -25.95 -5.44 -13.12
CA MET A 18 -25.47 -4.79 -14.35
C MET A 18 -26.07 -5.44 -15.59
N LYS A 19 -26.20 -6.77 -15.63
CA LYS A 19 -26.93 -7.50 -16.69
C LYS A 19 -28.40 -7.07 -16.75
N LYS A 20 -29.09 -6.99 -15.61
CA LYS A 20 -30.49 -6.51 -15.52
C LYS A 20 -30.67 -5.06 -16.01
N LYS A 21 -29.61 -4.26 -15.95
CA LYS A 21 -29.56 -2.88 -16.45
C LYS A 21 -29.01 -2.77 -17.88
N PHE A 22 -28.88 -3.90 -18.60
CA PHE A 22 -28.36 -3.97 -19.97
C PHE A 22 -26.92 -3.46 -20.12
N GLN A 23 -26.11 -3.52 -19.06
CA GLN A 23 -24.71 -3.07 -19.03
C GLN A 23 -23.71 -4.21 -19.21
N PHE A 24 -23.93 -5.09 -20.19
CA PHE A 24 -23.11 -6.28 -20.44
C PHE A 24 -21.64 -5.95 -20.72
N ASN A 25 -21.37 -4.84 -21.41
CA ASN A 25 -20.01 -4.41 -21.77
C ASN A 25 -19.19 -3.91 -20.57
N LYS A 26 -19.78 -3.81 -19.38
CA LYS A 26 -19.15 -3.27 -18.18
C LYS A 26 -18.95 -4.33 -17.10
N LEU A 27 -19.27 -5.59 -17.39
CA LEU A 27 -19.12 -6.68 -16.42
C LEU A 27 -17.66 -6.91 -16.06
N ASP A 28 -16.75 -6.76 -17.03
CA ASP A 28 -15.31 -6.92 -16.83
C ASP A 28 -14.73 -5.82 -15.94
N LEU A 29 -15.35 -4.63 -15.92
CA LEU A 29 -14.95 -3.54 -15.03
C LEU A 29 -15.13 -3.91 -13.56
N VAL A 30 -16.05 -4.84 -13.22
CA VAL A 30 -16.21 -5.31 -11.85
C VAL A 30 -14.95 -6.06 -11.40
N ASP A 31 -14.41 -6.91 -12.27
CA ASP A 31 -13.21 -7.68 -11.98
C ASP A 31 -11.97 -6.77 -11.95
N GLU A 32 -11.84 -5.88 -12.92
CA GLU A 32 -10.75 -4.90 -12.99
C GLU A 32 -10.71 -4.01 -11.73
N VAL A 33 -11.86 -3.53 -11.26
CA VAL A 33 -11.95 -2.72 -10.03
C VAL A 33 -11.53 -3.52 -8.80
N ILE A 34 -11.85 -4.81 -8.73
CA ILE A 34 -11.44 -5.68 -7.62
C ILE A 34 -9.92 -5.91 -7.64
N GLU A 35 -9.34 -6.10 -8.82
CA GLU A 35 -7.88 -6.23 -8.98
C GLU A 35 -7.15 -4.94 -8.58
N LEU A 36 -7.59 -3.79 -9.10
CA LEU A 36 -7.02 -2.49 -8.75
C LEU A 36 -7.18 -2.18 -7.26
N ASP A 37 -8.31 -2.53 -6.64
CA ASP A 37 -8.48 -2.40 -5.19
C ASP A 37 -7.49 -3.29 -4.41
N LYS A 38 -7.25 -4.51 -4.88
CA LYS A 38 -6.27 -5.44 -4.26
C LYS A 38 -4.85 -4.86 -4.36
N GLU A 39 -4.47 -4.38 -5.54
CA GLU A 39 -3.18 -3.73 -5.75
C GLU A 39 -3.01 -2.50 -4.86
N LYS A 40 -4.01 -1.61 -4.86
CA LYS A 40 -4.02 -0.41 -4.02
C LYS A 40 -3.86 -0.75 -2.55
N ARG A 41 -4.60 -1.73 -2.02
CA ARG A 41 -4.47 -2.15 -0.62
C ARG A 41 -3.09 -2.73 -0.32
N SER A 42 -2.54 -3.52 -1.25
CA SER A 42 -1.20 -4.09 -1.11
C SER A 42 -0.11 -3.01 -1.08
N LEU A 43 -0.21 -2.01 -1.96
CA LEU A 43 0.71 -0.87 -2.03
C LEU A 43 0.60 -0.02 -0.77
N GLN A 44 -0.63 0.27 -0.33
CA GLN A 44 -0.86 1.00 0.91
C GLN A 44 -0.23 0.28 2.11
N GLN A 45 -0.44 -1.03 2.22
CA GLN A 45 0.16 -1.84 3.29
C GLN A 45 1.70 -1.82 3.23
N LYS A 46 2.30 -1.98 2.04
CA LYS A 46 3.75 -1.87 1.85
C LYS A 46 4.28 -0.51 2.28
N ALA A 47 3.60 0.57 1.87
CA ALA A 47 3.97 1.93 2.24
C ALA A 47 3.89 2.15 3.76
N ASP A 48 2.86 1.62 4.42
CA ASP A 48 2.71 1.73 5.88
C ASP A 48 3.78 0.93 6.63
N VAL A 49 4.15 -0.26 6.14
CA VAL A 49 5.28 -1.04 6.66
C VAL A 49 6.60 -0.28 6.51
N LEU A 50 6.87 0.32 5.34
CA LEU A 50 8.07 1.11 5.10
C LEU A 50 8.13 2.33 6.03
N ARG A 51 7.02 3.05 6.21
CA ARG A 51 6.92 4.19 7.15
C ARG A 51 7.18 3.75 8.59
N ALA A 52 6.62 2.61 9.01
CA ALA A 52 6.84 2.06 10.34
C ALA A 52 8.30 1.64 10.57
N ASN A 53 8.90 0.98 9.58
CA ASN A 53 10.32 0.59 9.62
C ASN A 53 11.23 1.82 9.70
N ARG A 54 10.98 2.85 8.89
CA ARG A 54 11.70 4.12 8.93
C ARG A 54 11.69 4.72 10.34
N ASN A 55 10.53 4.78 10.98
CA ASN A 55 10.40 5.34 12.32
C ASN A 55 11.14 4.52 13.39
N LYS A 56 11.14 3.18 13.27
CA LYS A 56 11.92 2.30 14.15
C LYS A 56 13.42 2.54 13.99
N ILE A 57 13.91 2.53 12.74
CA ILE A 57 15.33 2.74 12.43
C ILE A 57 15.77 4.14 12.89
N SER A 58 14.94 5.17 12.74
CA SER A 58 15.25 6.53 13.25
C SER A 58 15.50 6.55 14.75
N LYS A 59 14.70 5.82 15.53
CA LYS A 59 14.89 5.70 16.99
C LYS A 59 16.19 4.95 17.32
N GLU A 60 16.47 3.87 16.58
CA GLU A 60 17.72 3.11 16.75
C GLU A 60 18.94 3.95 16.43
N ILE A 61 18.90 4.79 15.39
CA ILE A 61 20.00 5.72 15.05
C ILE A 61 20.25 6.69 16.20
N GLY A 62 19.20 7.30 16.77
CA GLY A 62 19.34 8.18 17.93
C GLY A 62 20.01 7.49 19.12
N SER A 63 19.64 6.23 19.39
CA SER A 63 20.27 5.42 20.44
C SER A 63 21.70 5.00 20.12
N LEU A 64 22.04 4.71 18.86
CA LEU A 64 23.41 4.34 18.48
C LEU A 64 24.34 5.55 18.53
N MET A 65 23.83 6.73 18.14
CA MET A 65 24.54 8.00 18.24
C MET A 65 24.84 8.36 19.70
N SER A 66 23.90 8.13 20.63
CA SER A 66 24.15 8.36 22.06
C SER A 66 25.13 7.34 22.67
N GLN A 67 25.21 6.13 22.11
CA GLN A 67 26.20 5.12 22.48
C GLN A 67 27.58 5.33 21.83
N GLY A 68 27.75 6.38 21.00
CA GLY A 68 29.01 6.67 20.30
C GLY A 68 29.30 5.78 19.09
N LYS A 69 28.37 4.89 18.70
CA LYS A 69 28.49 3.96 17.57
C LYS A 69 28.12 4.64 16.24
N LYS A 70 28.96 5.59 15.82
CA LYS A 70 28.71 6.44 14.64
C LYS A 70 28.64 5.64 13.33
N GLU A 71 29.48 4.63 13.17
CA GLU A 71 29.52 3.80 11.95
C GLU A 71 28.21 3.01 11.75
N GLU A 72 27.70 2.36 12.81
CA GLU A 72 26.42 1.63 12.76
C GLU A 72 25.24 2.59 12.51
N ALA A 73 25.31 3.81 13.04
CA ALA A 73 24.30 4.84 12.85
C ALA A 73 24.27 5.36 11.39
N GLU A 74 25.43 5.56 10.76
CA GLU A 74 25.53 5.97 9.35
C GLU A 74 24.96 4.92 8.39
N ILE A 75 25.27 3.64 8.60
CA ILE A 75 24.74 2.54 7.79
C ILE A 75 23.20 2.52 7.86
N LYS A 76 22.63 2.72 9.06
CA LYS A 76 21.18 2.77 9.24
C LYS A 76 20.55 4.04 8.63
N LYS A 77 21.28 5.16 8.65
CA LYS A 77 20.85 6.41 8.00
C LYS A 77 20.71 6.24 6.49
N GLN A 78 21.65 5.55 5.85
CA GLN A 78 21.61 5.23 4.42
C GLN A 78 20.40 4.36 4.06
N LYS A 79 20.05 3.38 4.91
CA LYS A 79 18.85 2.55 4.72
C LYS A 79 17.56 3.38 4.77
N ILE A 80 17.45 4.32 5.71
CA ILE A 80 16.29 5.22 5.79
C ILE A 80 16.13 6.09 4.55
N THR A 81 17.24 6.62 4.01
CA THR A 81 17.19 7.45 2.80
C THR A 81 16.77 6.64 1.57
N ALA A 82 17.21 5.38 1.46
CA ALA A 82 16.77 4.48 0.40
C ALA A 82 15.27 4.13 0.54
N ASP A 83 14.82 3.78 1.74
CA ASP A 83 13.40 3.50 2.00
C ASP A 83 12.49 4.72 1.72
N ALA A 84 13.01 5.94 1.94
CA ALA A 84 12.30 7.17 1.63
C ALA A 84 12.15 7.40 0.12
N GLN A 85 13.17 7.08 -0.69
CA GLN A 85 13.10 7.16 -2.15
C GLN A 85 12.08 6.16 -2.70
N ILE A 86 12.08 4.92 -2.21
CA ILE A 86 11.10 3.89 -2.60
C ILE A 86 9.66 4.35 -2.28
N LEU A 87 9.46 5.01 -1.14
CA LEU A 87 8.17 5.57 -0.75
C LEU A 87 7.71 6.74 -1.63
N GLU A 88 8.64 7.50 -2.23
CA GLU A 88 8.31 8.57 -3.18
C GLU A 88 8.00 8.02 -4.58
N GLU A 89 8.67 6.95 -5.01
CA GLU A 89 8.39 6.27 -6.28
C GLU A 89 7.07 5.48 -6.26
N MET A 90 6.55 5.15 -5.08
CA MET A 90 5.25 4.50 -4.90
C MET A 90 4.05 5.47 -4.86
N LYS A 91 4.26 6.79 -5.04
CA LYS A 91 3.20 7.80 -5.13
C LYS A 91 2.72 7.99 -6.56
#